data_AF-A0A947XNC0-F1
#
_entry.id   AF-A0A947XNC0-F1
#
_cell.length_a   1.000
_cell.length_b   1.000
_cell.length_c   1.000
_cell.angle_alpha   90.00
_cell.angle_beta   90.00
_cell.angle_gamma   90.00
#
_symmetry.space_group_name_H-M   'P 1'
#
loop_
_entity.id
_entity.type
_entity.pdbx_description
1 polymer ?
#
loop_
_entity_poly.entity_id
_entity_poly.type
_entity_poly.pdbx_seq_one_letter_code
_entity_poly.pdbx_strand_id
1 'polypeptide(L)' 'YSRNNPDFAPGYINYLPINGAVIAPQFGDAAADKYCKNLLTRLYPGRDIVQVNIDPIAGGGGGIHCVTKNMPRL' A
#
# COMPACT_ATOMS: atom_id res chain seq x y z
N TYR A 1 -4.44 2.34 16.32
CA TYR A 1 -3.70 1.30 15.58
C TYR A 1 -2.21 1.58 15.53
N SER A 2 -1.77 2.81 15.28
CA SER A 2 -0.35 3.15 15.04
C SER A 2 0.46 3.62 16.26
N ARG A 3 -0.17 4.24 17.28
CA ARG A 3 0.56 4.72 18.49
C ARG A 3 0.81 3.59 19.49
N ASN A 4 2.03 3.50 20.02
CA ASN A 4 2.44 2.53 21.04
C ASN A 4 2.13 1.07 20.68
N ASN A 5 2.16 0.73 19.39
CA ASN A 5 1.89 -0.61 18.90
C ASN A 5 3.18 -1.23 18.32
N PRO A 6 3.81 -2.20 19.01
CA PRO A 6 5.02 -2.85 18.53
C PRO A 6 4.79 -3.69 17.27
N ASP A 7 3.55 -4.10 17.00
CA ASP A 7 3.16 -4.90 15.84
C ASP A 7 2.81 -4.03 14.62
N PHE A 8 2.85 -2.69 14.75
CA PHE A 8 2.56 -1.81 13.62
C PHE A 8 3.64 -1.94 12.55
N ALA A 9 3.25 -2.37 11.35
CA ALA A 9 4.18 -2.65 10.24
C ALA A 9 4.00 -1.66 9.07
N PRO A 10 4.55 -0.42 9.15
CA PRO A 10 4.36 0.62 8.13
C PRO A 10 5.26 0.43 6.89
N GLY A 11 5.00 -0.62 6.12
CA GLY A 11 5.77 -0.94 4.91
C GLY A 11 5.08 -0.50 3.63
N TYR A 12 5.60 0.54 2.95
CA TYR A 12 5.10 0.94 1.63
C TYR A 12 5.30 -0.12 0.54
N ILE A 13 6.23 -1.06 0.74
CA ILE A 13 6.46 -2.20 -0.17
C ILE A 13 5.29 -3.17 -0.22
N ASN A 14 4.37 -3.12 0.76
CA ASN A 14 3.22 -4.00 0.84
C ASN A 14 2.04 -3.55 -0.06
N TYR A 15 2.34 -3.08 -1.27
CA TYR A 15 1.37 -2.64 -2.27
C TYR A 15 0.89 -3.81 -3.14
N LEU A 16 -0.21 -3.61 -3.87
CA LEU A 16 -0.81 -4.60 -4.75
C LEU A 16 -0.99 -4.06 -6.18
N PRO A 17 -0.22 -4.54 -7.16
CA PRO A 17 -0.51 -4.31 -8.57
C PRO A 17 -1.73 -5.13 -9.02
N ILE A 18 -2.69 -4.47 -9.66
CA ILE A 18 -3.87 -5.08 -10.30
C ILE A 18 -3.98 -4.61 -11.75
N ASN A 19 -4.96 -5.13 -12.48
CA ASN A 19 -5.22 -4.67 -13.84
C ASN A 19 -5.58 -3.17 -13.84
N GLY A 20 -4.77 -2.37 -14.53
CA GLY A 20 -4.98 -0.92 -14.66
C GLY A 20 -4.56 -0.06 -13.46
N ALA A 21 -4.22 -0.63 -12.30
CA ALA A 21 -3.90 0.15 -11.11
C ALA A 21 -2.86 -0.51 -10.19
N VAL A 22 -2.36 0.28 -9.23
CA VAL A 22 -1.58 -0.17 -8.08
C VAL A 22 -2.21 0.40 -6.81
N ILE A 23 -2.60 -0.48 -5.90
CA ILE A 23 -3.14 -0.10 -4.59
C ILE A 23 -1.97 -0.03 -3.60
N ALA A 24 -1.65 1.17 -3.14
CA ALA A 24 -0.53 1.45 -2.26
C ALA A 24 -1.02 1.83 -0.86
N PRO A 25 -0.29 1.48 0.20
CA PRO A 25 -0.64 1.90 1.54
C PRO A 25 -0.42 3.40 1.74
N GLN A 26 -1.18 3.97 2.67
CA GLN A 26 -1.07 5.34 3.17
C GLN A 26 -1.05 5.28 4.70
N PHE A 27 -0.13 6.02 5.34
CA PHE A 27 0.03 6.01 6.80
C PHE A 27 -0.11 7.40 7.43
N GLY A 28 -0.45 8.43 6.65
CA GLY A 28 -0.63 9.79 7.14
C GLY A 28 0.67 10.59 7.29
N ASP A 29 1.82 10.01 6.92
CA ASP A 29 3.05 10.76 6.71
C ASP A 29 3.03 11.37 5.31
N ALA A 30 2.69 12.66 5.24
CA ALA A 30 2.53 13.36 3.97
C ALA A 30 3.77 13.32 3.06
N ALA A 31 4.98 13.29 3.63
CA ALA A 31 6.21 13.25 2.84
C ALA A 31 6.45 11.85 2.28
N ALA A 32 6.34 10.82 3.12
CA ALA A 32 6.53 9.43 2.71
C ALA A 32 5.40 8.94 1.79
N ASP A 33 4.14 9.29 2.07
CA ASP A 33 2.99 8.99 1.23
C ASP A 33 3.17 9.59 -0.17
N LYS A 34 3.60 10.86 -0.27
CA LYS A 34 3.87 11.53 -1.55
C LYS A 34 5.04 10.89 -2.29
N TYR A 35 6.11 10.54 -1.58
CA TYR A 35 7.26 9.86 -2.17
C TYR A 35 6.86 8.50 -2.77
N CYS A 36 6.12 7.69 -2.01
CA CYS A 36 5.61 6.40 -2.47
C CYS A 36 4.76 6.55 -3.74
N LYS A 37 3.78 7.47 -3.72
CA LYS A 37 2.92 7.72 -4.89
C LYS A 37 3.74 8.10 -6.12
N ASN A 38 4.63 9.07 -5.99
CA ASN A 38 5.45 9.56 -7.10
C ASN A 38 6.36 8.46 -7.67
N LEU A 39 6.96 7.65 -6.80
CA LEU A 39 7.81 6.54 -7.21
C LEU A 39 7.00 5.48 -7.97
N LEU A 40 5.87 5.05 -7.42
CA LEU A 40 5.02 4.05 -8.06
C LEU A 40 4.43 4.54 -9.39
N THR A 41 4.09 5.83 -9.52
CA THR A 41 3.65 6.43 -10.79
C THR A 41 4.73 6.30 -11.87
N ARG A 42 6.01 6.46 -11.51
CA ARG A 42 7.13 6.30 -12.45
C ARG A 42 7.38 4.83 -12.81
N LEU A 43 7.22 3.93 -11.83
CA LEU A 43 7.48 2.49 -12.02
C LEU A 43 6.36 1.76 -12.78
N TYR A 44 5.12 2.26 -12.70
CA TYR A 44 3.95 1.66 -13.34
C TYR A 44 3.29 2.63 -14.32
N PRO A 45 3.95 2.97 -15.44
CA PRO A 45 3.37 3.88 -16.43
C PRO A 45 2.04 3.32 -16.97
N GLY A 46 1.05 4.20 -17.10
CA GLY A 46 -0.29 3.83 -17.57
C GLY A 46 -1.17 3.13 -16.54
N ARG A 47 -0.76 3.06 -15.26
CA ARG A 47 -1.61 2.57 -14.17
C ARG A 47 -1.96 3.68 -13.18
N ASP A 48 -3.17 3.61 -12.65
CA ASP A 48 -3.61 4.48 -11.57
C ASP A 48 -2.96 4.09 -10.24
N ILE A 49 -2.37 5.05 -9.54
CA ILE A 49 -1.81 4.83 -8.19
C ILE A 49 -2.83 5.29 -7.16
N VAL A 50 -3.46 4.33 -6.48
CA VAL A 50 -4.50 4.56 -5.48
C VAL A 50 -3.92 4.31 -4.09
N GLN A 51 -3.83 5.36 -3.28
CA GLN A 51 -3.38 5.26 -1.90
C GLN A 51 -4.57 5.04 -0.97
N VAL A 52 -4.44 4.09 -0.04
CA VAL A 52 -5.48 3.72 0.92
C VAL A 52 -4.90 3.75 2.32
N ASN A 53 -5.58 4.40 3.26
CA ASN A 53 -5.22 4.30 4.67
C ASN A 53 -5.45 2.86 5.15
N ILE A 54 -4.37 2.21 5.57
CA ILE A 54 -4.39 0.82 6.04
C ILE A 54 -3.96 0.67 7.50
N ASP A 55 -4.01 1.75 8.29
CA ASP A 55 -3.64 1.73 9.71
C ASP A 55 -4.27 0.56 10.48
N PRO A 56 -5.56 0.20 10.27
CA PRO A 56 -6.15 -0.97 10.94
C PRO A 56 -5.50 -2.31 10.56
N ILE A 57 -5.11 -2.49 9.29
CA ILE A 57 -4.46 -3.71 8.79
C ILE A 57 -3.01 -3.77 9.27
N ALA A 58 -2.28 -2.65 9.13
CA ALA A 58 -0.91 -2.50 9.60
C ALA A 58 -0.78 -2.62 11.11
N GLY A 59 -1.81 -2.19 11.86
CA GLY A 59 -1.88 -2.39 13.30
C GLY A 59 -2.00 -3.87 13.72
N GLY A 60 -2.41 -4.76 12.81
CA GLY A 60 -2.41 -6.21 13.01
C GLY A 60 -1.16 -6.92 12.46
N GLY A 61 -0.11 -6.18 12.07
CA GLY A 61 1.16 -6.74 11.57
C GLY A 61 1.21 -7.06 10.08
N GLY A 62 0.18 -6.71 9.31
CA GLY A 62 0.09 -7.01 7.86
C GLY A 62 -0.04 -5.78 6.97
N GLY A 63 -0.31 -5.99 5.69
CA GLY A 63 -0.68 -4.91 4.76
C GLY A 63 -1.53 -5.44 3.60
N ILE A 64 -1.72 -4.61 2.57
CA ILE A 64 -2.59 -4.91 1.42
C ILE A 64 -2.19 -6.23 0.74
N HIS A 65 -0.90 -6.42 0.47
CA HIS A 65 -0.38 -7.65 -0.17
C HIS A 65 -0.60 -8.90 0.69
N CYS A 66 -0.54 -8.76 2.02
CA CYS A 66 -0.72 -9.90 2.94
C CYS A 66 -2.15 -10.43 2.95
N VAL A 67 -3.14 -9.56 2.75
CA VAL A 67 -4.57 -9.88 2.87
C VAL A 67 -5.27 -10.08 1.53
N THR A 68 -4.51 -10.09 0.43
CA THR A 68 -5.06 -10.24 -0.93
C THR A 68 -4.40 -11.38 -1.69
N LYS A 69 -5.15 -11.96 -2.63
CA LYS A 69 -4.63 -12.91 -3.62
C LYS A 69 -5.18 -12.62 -5.00
N ASN A 70 -4.27 -12.56 -5.97
CA ASN A 70 -4.61 -12.39 -7.37
C ASN A 70 -5.08 -13.73 -7.96
N MET A 71 -6.12 -13.68 -8.77
CA MET A 71 -6.57 -14.78 -9.62
C MET A 71 -6.42 -14.34 -11.08
N PRO A 72 -5.51 -14.96 -11.85
CA PRO A 72 -5.37 -14.67 -13.27
C PRO A 72 -6.68 -14.97 -14.02
N ARG A 73 -6.95 -14.19 -15.07
CA ARG A 73 -8.02 -14.49 -16.01
C ARG A 73 -7.58 -15.63 -16.93
N LEU A 74 -8.52 -16.48 -17.33
CA LEU A 74 -8.35 -17.49 -18.39
C LEU A 74 -8.13 -16.83 -19.75
#